data_AF-A0A7U2ESG9-F1
#
_entry.id   AF-A0A7U2ESG9-F1
#
_cell.length_a   1.000
_cell.length_b   1.000
_cell.length_c   1.000
_cell.angle_alpha   90.00
_cell.angle_beta   90.00
_cell.angle_gamma   90.00
#
_symmetry.space_group_name_H-M   'P 1'
#
loop_
_entity.id
_entity.type
_entity.pdbx_description
1 polymer ?
#
loop_
_entity_poly.entity_id
_entity_poly.type
_entity_poly.pdbx_seq_one_letter_code
_entity_poly.pdbx_strand_id
1 'polypeptide(L)'
;MLSGPAQRFLQLLTTSILIIMAMPKSSICFREAYDLRTEGRIQLEEYLKHIVAHYEGMRHETDAEGNRPFLYAGFEDEVRKIVLGKDFEPLNEGETALVYSIFVSAFQGNFSAVQELLSSSMLASETYLCPLVEIAKETGDAQLLRLCLSMGYRLTGYNECNRILDCRTEKNPSTEWLNVLYDFDFRQWRTDREQLNKWATWHYVLNMGPQCTRWWVDHGGRTPSARGLFSGYQPAWPGAPTFRVLLDHFGIDWFTNSGTLQLATKKQDFETVKMLVEAGANVNESVEDWNRDIRENRAAPLPALHMAVYAKSEKMIRYLIDHGAKLPRKDIEDPYNLTPQEFKPFNQLVVELGGVE
;
A
#
# COMPACT_ATOMS: atom_id res chain seq x y z
N MET A 1 6.87 -54.46 13.78
CA MET A 1 7.04 -54.43 12.31
C MET A 1 5.67 -54.26 11.69
N LEU A 2 5.27 -53.01 11.43
CA LEU A 2 4.04 -52.74 10.69
C LEU A 2 4.45 -52.46 9.25
N SER A 3 4.32 -53.47 8.39
CA SER A 3 4.46 -53.36 6.94
C SER A 3 3.07 -53.14 6.34
N GLY A 4 2.87 -51.99 5.69
CA GLY A 4 1.59 -51.70 5.04
C GLY A 4 1.65 -50.52 4.07
N PRO A 5 0.60 -50.35 3.23
CA PRO A 5 0.52 -49.33 2.18
C PRO A 5 0.78 -47.90 2.64
N ALA A 6 0.56 -47.61 3.93
CA ALA A 6 0.86 -46.32 4.55
C ALA A 6 2.35 -45.93 4.49
N GLN A 7 3.27 -46.90 4.57
CA GLN A 7 4.70 -46.63 4.50
C GLN A 7 5.17 -46.36 3.05
N ARG A 8 4.51 -46.99 2.06
CA ARG A 8 4.72 -46.67 0.63
C ARG A 8 4.10 -45.34 0.23
N PHE A 9 3.01 -44.93 0.87
CA PHE A 9 2.38 -43.63 0.62
C PHE A 9 3.24 -42.47 1.17
N LEU A 10 3.81 -42.63 2.37
CA LEU A 10 4.80 -41.70 2.93
C LEU A 10 6.10 -41.63 2.08
N GLN A 11 6.57 -42.77 1.57
CA GLN A 11 7.81 -42.82 0.79
C GLN A 11 7.65 -42.24 -0.63
N LEU A 12 6.47 -42.41 -1.26
CA LEU A 12 6.16 -41.84 -2.58
C LEU A 12 5.83 -40.34 -2.54
N LEU A 13 5.23 -39.83 -1.45
CA LEU A 13 5.03 -38.38 -1.26
C LEU A 13 6.36 -37.64 -1.05
N THR A 14 7.34 -38.26 -0.40
CA THR A 14 8.66 -37.64 -0.20
C THR A 14 9.52 -37.52 -1.46
N THR A 15 9.22 -38.26 -2.54
CA THR A 15 10.11 -38.24 -3.74
C THR A 15 9.65 -37.32 -4.87
N SER A 16 8.42 -36.82 -4.84
CA SER A 16 7.90 -35.98 -5.94
C SER A 16 7.68 -34.51 -5.58
N ILE A 17 7.86 -34.14 -4.30
CA ILE A 17 7.64 -32.75 -3.83
C ILE A 17 8.91 -32.16 -3.18
N LEU A 18 9.77 -32.97 -2.55
CA LEU A 18 11.10 -32.52 -2.16
C LEU A 18 12.04 -32.56 -3.37
N ILE A 19 12.39 -31.39 -3.89
CA ILE A 19 13.59 -31.27 -4.73
C ILE A 19 14.78 -31.59 -3.83
N ILE A 20 15.42 -32.75 -4.03
CA ILE A 20 16.68 -33.07 -3.36
C ILE A 20 17.72 -32.08 -3.88
N MET A 21 17.96 -31.00 -3.14
CA MET A 21 18.92 -29.95 -3.50
C MET A 21 20.08 -29.91 -2.51
N ALA A 22 21.29 -29.99 -3.05
CA ALA A 22 22.49 -29.67 -2.29
C ALA A 22 22.55 -28.15 -2.05
N MET A 23 22.56 -27.74 -0.77
CA MET A 23 22.77 -26.35 -0.38
C MET A 23 24.20 -25.89 -0.74
N PRO A 24 24.41 -24.60 -1.05
CA PRO A 24 25.73 -24.10 -1.40
C PRO A 24 26.70 -24.25 -0.22
N LYS A 25 27.95 -24.64 -0.49
CA LYS A 25 29.00 -24.80 0.53
C LYS A 25 29.42 -23.49 1.21
N SER A 26 29.01 -22.36 0.64
CA SER A 26 29.25 -21.00 1.13
C SER A 26 28.06 -20.12 0.76
N SER A 27 27.63 -19.24 1.67
CA SER A 27 26.59 -18.25 1.42
C SER A 27 27.14 -16.84 1.56
N ILE A 28 26.54 -15.90 0.83
CA ILE A 28 26.74 -14.47 0.96
C ILE A 28 25.86 -13.90 2.08
N CYS A 29 26.14 -12.67 2.51
CA CYS A 29 25.31 -12.01 3.52
C CYS A 29 23.93 -11.62 2.98
N PHE A 30 22.96 -11.39 3.88
CA PHE A 30 21.58 -11.05 3.50
C PHE A 30 21.49 -9.84 2.57
N ARG A 31 22.31 -8.81 2.84
CA ARG A 31 22.31 -7.57 2.05
C ARG A 31 22.83 -7.79 0.63
N GLU A 32 23.91 -8.53 0.51
CA GLU A 32 24.50 -8.86 -0.79
C GLU A 32 23.53 -9.71 -1.62
N ALA A 33 22.87 -10.70 -1.01
CA ALA A 33 21.83 -11.48 -1.68
C ALA A 33 20.69 -10.59 -2.21
N TYR A 34 20.18 -9.67 -1.38
CA TYR A 34 19.15 -8.72 -1.77
C TYR A 34 19.58 -7.81 -2.93
N ASP A 35 20.77 -7.21 -2.83
CA ASP A 35 21.29 -6.29 -3.84
C ASP A 35 21.50 -7.03 -5.17
N LEU A 36 22.12 -8.22 -5.17
CA LEU A 36 22.31 -9.04 -6.36
C LEU A 36 20.97 -9.45 -7.01
N ARG A 37 19.96 -9.78 -6.20
CA ARG A 37 18.62 -10.13 -6.70
C ARG A 37 17.94 -8.93 -7.34
N THR A 38 17.99 -7.77 -6.68
CA THR A 38 17.39 -6.52 -7.16
C THR A 38 18.07 -6.02 -8.44
N GLU A 39 19.38 -6.24 -8.56
CA GLU A 39 20.18 -5.94 -9.77
C GLU A 39 19.97 -6.97 -10.90
N GLY A 40 19.22 -8.05 -10.66
CA GLY A 40 18.98 -9.12 -11.64
C GLY A 40 20.22 -9.99 -11.93
N ARG A 41 21.22 -9.95 -11.07
CA ARG A 41 22.49 -10.70 -11.23
C ARG A 41 22.37 -12.16 -10.81
N ILE A 42 21.42 -12.47 -9.95
CA ILE A 42 21.06 -13.85 -9.55
C ILE A 42 19.55 -14.07 -9.70
N GLN A 43 19.18 -15.32 -9.99
CA GLN A 43 17.79 -15.74 -10.09
C GLN A 43 17.17 -16.00 -8.71
N LEU A 44 15.84 -16.08 -8.63
CA LEU A 44 15.11 -16.32 -7.38
C LEU A 44 15.61 -17.56 -6.65
N GLU A 45 15.82 -18.66 -7.38
CA GLU A 45 16.23 -19.95 -6.82
C GLU A 45 17.63 -19.88 -6.21
N GLU A 46 18.55 -19.14 -6.83
CA GLU A 46 19.92 -18.93 -6.32
C GLU A 46 19.93 -17.99 -5.12
N TYR A 47 19.16 -16.90 -5.22
CA TYR A 47 18.94 -15.97 -4.12
C TYR A 47 18.39 -16.69 -2.88
N LEU A 48 17.34 -17.52 -3.03
CA LEU A 48 16.76 -18.25 -1.91
C LEU A 48 17.71 -19.28 -1.31
N LYS A 49 18.60 -19.89 -2.09
CA LYS A 49 19.65 -20.77 -1.53
C LYS A 49 20.55 -20.01 -0.58
N HIS A 50 20.94 -18.78 -0.93
CA HIS A 50 21.77 -17.96 -0.06
C HIS A 50 21.05 -17.59 1.23
N ILE A 51 19.78 -17.19 1.14
CA ILE A 51 18.97 -16.82 2.30
C ILE A 51 18.72 -18.02 3.22
N VAL A 52 18.32 -19.16 2.64
CA VAL A 52 17.91 -20.34 3.40
C VAL A 52 19.11 -21.09 4.03
N ALA A 53 20.31 -20.99 3.46
CA ALA A 53 21.52 -21.57 4.06
C ALA A 53 21.80 -21.07 5.50
N HIS A 54 21.31 -19.88 5.88
CA HIS A 54 21.46 -19.37 7.25
C HIS A 54 20.61 -20.15 8.27
N TYR A 55 19.56 -20.87 7.85
CA TYR A 55 18.80 -21.77 8.74
C TYR A 55 19.63 -22.96 9.22
N GLU A 56 20.63 -23.42 8.44
CA GLU A 56 21.58 -24.48 8.85
C GLU A 56 22.67 -23.97 9.81
N GLY A 57 22.55 -22.74 10.30
CA GLY A 57 23.56 -22.14 11.17
C GLY A 57 24.73 -21.49 10.43
N MET A 58 24.68 -21.39 9.10
CA MET A 58 25.68 -20.64 8.34
C MET A 58 25.65 -19.16 8.77
N ARG A 59 26.82 -18.56 8.99
CA ARG A 59 26.95 -17.15 9.40
C ARG A 59 28.02 -16.47 8.55
N HIS A 60 27.67 -15.33 7.97
CA HIS A 60 28.63 -14.44 7.32
C HIS A 60 29.14 -13.42 8.34
N GLU A 61 30.44 -13.06 8.29
CA GLU A 61 31.03 -12.10 9.24
C GLU A 61 30.31 -10.73 9.21
N THR A 62 29.88 -10.32 8.02
CA THR A 62 29.09 -9.09 7.81
C THR A 62 27.70 -9.13 8.47
N ASP A 63 27.17 -10.32 8.76
CA ASP A 63 25.89 -10.48 9.49
C ASP A 63 26.08 -10.57 11.01
N ALA A 64 27.33 -10.54 11.49
CA ALA A 64 27.62 -10.51 12.92
C ALA A 64 27.06 -9.24 13.58
N GLU A 65 26.61 -9.38 14.82
CA GLU A 65 26.11 -8.26 15.62
C GLU A 65 27.16 -7.12 15.67
N GLY A 66 26.72 -5.88 15.42
CA GLY A 66 27.60 -4.71 15.32
C GLY A 66 28.13 -4.39 13.91
N ASN A 67 28.17 -5.37 13.00
CA ASN A 67 28.63 -5.19 11.61
C ASN A 67 27.49 -5.23 10.58
N ARG A 68 26.25 -5.49 11.04
CA ARG A 68 25.09 -5.76 10.17
C ARG A 68 24.77 -4.57 9.27
N PRO A 69 24.76 -4.75 7.94
CA PRO A 69 24.27 -3.74 7.03
C PRO A 69 22.77 -3.50 7.25
N PHE A 70 22.35 -2.26 6.96
CA PHE A 70 20.94 -1.91 6.97
C PHE A 70 20.20 -2.71 5.89
N LEU A 71 19.12 -3.37 6.27
CA LEU A 71 18.14 -3.95 5.36
C LEU A 71 16.84 -3.18 5.50
N TYR A 72 16.18 -2.95 4.37
CA TYR A 72 14.79 -2.54 4.40
C TYR A 72 13.96 -3.67 5.02
N ALA A 73 12.94 -3.30 5.77
CA ALA A 73 12.06 -4.30 6.34
C ALA A 73 11.33 -5.04 5.20
N GLY A 74 11.40 -6.37 5.22
CA GLY A 74 10.99 -7.25 4.12
C GLY A 74 11.34 -8.71 4.43
N PHE A 75 11.25 -9.59 3.43
CA PHE A 75 11.45 -11.02 3.59
C PHE A 75 12.82 -11.39 4.21
N GLU A 76 13.92 -10.80 3.72
CA GLU A 76 15.27 -11.04 4.24
C GLU A 76 15.42 -10.59 5.68
N ASP A 77 14.81 -9.45 6.02
CA ASP A 77 14.87 -8.90 7.37
C ASP A 77 14.15 -9.82 8.37
N GLU A 78 13.01 -10.39 7.99
CA GLU A 78 12.30 -11.38 8.82
C GLU A 78 13.10 -12.68 8.96
N VAL A 79 13.65 -13.22 7.87
CA VAL A 79 14.53 -14.41 7.96
C VAL A 79 15.72 -14.13 8.86
N ARG A 80 16.38 -12.98 8.69
CA ARG A 80 17.54 -12.57 9.49
C ARG A 80 17.21 -12.48 10.98
N LYS A 81 16.05 -11.93 11.35
CA LYS A 81 15.59 -11.86 12.76
C LYS A 81 15.41 -13.24 13.37
N ILE A 82 14.89 -14.19 12.60
CA ILE A 82 14.69 -15.57 13.03
C ILE A 82 16.04 -16.24 13.24
N VAL A 83 16.85 -16.37 12.19
CA VAL A 83 18.06 -17.21 12.22
C VAL A 83 19.18 -16.62 13.07
N LEU A 84 19.19 -15.30 13.30
CA LEU A 84 20.12 -14.64 14.21
C LEU A 84 19.55 -14.40 15.61
N GLY A 85 18.34 -14.91 15.88
CA GLY A 85 17.72 -14.88 17.21
C GLY A 85 18.48 -15.74 18.21
N LYS A 86 18.46 -15.36 19.50
CA LYS A 86 19.18 -16.07 20.55
C LYS A 86 18.66 -17.48 20.80
N ASP A 87 17.37 -17.69 20.56
CA ASP A 87 16.67 -18.94 20.81
C ASP A 87 16.54 -19.82 19.55
N PHE A 88 17.19 -19.42 18.45
CA PHE A 88 17.15 -20.17 17.20
C PHE A 88 18.15 -21.32 17.20
N GLU A 89 17.62 -22.54 17.08
CA GLU A 89 18.42 -23.74 16.86
C GLU A 89 18.55 -24.01 15.35
N PRO A 90 19.77 -24.24 14.83
CA PRO A 90 19.98 -24.58 13.43
C PRO A 90 19.17 -25.79 12.97
N LEU A 91 18.56 -25.66 11.81
CA LEU A 91 17.80 -26.73 11.17
C LEU A 91 18.72 -27.76 10.54
N ASN A 92 18.26 -29.01 10.45
CA ASN A 92 18.95 -30.03 9.66
C ASN A 92 18.72 -29.84 8.14
N GLU A 93 19.51 -30.53 7.31
CA GLU A 93 19.45 -30.41 5.85
C GLU A 93 18.04 -30.67 5.27
N GLY A 94 17.29 -31.64 5.81
CA GLY A 94 15.94 -31.94 5.36
C GLY A 94 14.92 -30.86 5.73
N GLU A 95 15.03 -30.30 6.94
CA GLU A 95 14.23 -29.18 7.41
C GLU A 95 14.51 -27.90 6.60
N THR A 96 15.78 -27.63 6.31
CA THR A 96 16.20 -26.49 5.48
C THR A 96 15.71 -26.63 4.04
N ALA A 97 15.78 -27.83 3.46
CA ALA A 97 15.23 -28.11 2.12
C ALA A 97 13.70 -27.91 2.09
N LEU A 98 13.01 -28.24 3.17
CA LEU A 98 11.57 -27.97 3.31
C LEU A 98 11.28 -26.47 3.35
N VAL A 99 12.02 -25.69 4.16
CA VAL A 99 11.90 -24.21 4.20
C VAL A 99 12.14 -23.59 2.83
N TYR A 100 13.18 -24.04 2.11
CA TYR A 100 13.46 -23.62 0.74
C TYR A 100 12.29 -23.88 -0.20
N SER A 101 11.73 -25.09 -0.15
CA SER A 101 10.62 -25.51 -1.00
C SER A 101 9.35 -24.70 -0.72
N ILE A 102 9.10 -24.37 0.56
CA ILE A 102 8.01 -23.49 0.99
C ILE A 102 8.19 -22.10 0.39
N PHE A 103 9.36 -21.48 0.55
CA PHE A 103 9.60 -20.11 0.07
C PHE A 103 9.61 -20.01 -1.45
N VAL A 104 10.26 -20.93 -2.16
CA VAL A 104 10.22 -20.98 -3.63
C VAL A 104 8.77 -21.08 -4.12
N SER A 105 7.99 -22.00 -3.56
CA SER A 105 6.59 -22.19 -3.96
C SER A 105 5.75 -20.94 -3.69
N ALA A 106 5.99 -20.27 -2.56
CA ALA A 106 5.30 -19.03 -2.21
C ALA A 106 5.64 -17.88 -3.18
N PHE A 107 6.92 -17.67 -3.50
CA PHE A 107 7.32 -16.64 -4.48
C PHE A 107 6.81 -16.92 -5.89
N GLN A 108 6.67 -18.19 -6.26
CA GLN A 108 6.10 -18.62 -7.54
C GLN A 108 4.56 -18.57 -7.57
N GLY A 109 3.90 -18.21 -6.47
CA GLY A 109 2.44 -18.17 -6.37
C GLY A 109 1.77 -19.55 -6.37
N ASN A 110 2.51 -20.62 -6.06
CA ASN A 110 1.99 -21.98 -5.99
C ASN A 110 1.41 -22.26 -4.59
N PHE A 111 0.24 -21.66 -4.32
CA PHE A 111 -0.46 -21.80 -3.04
C PHE A 111 -0.70 -23.26 -2.63
N SER A 112 -1.13 -24.11 -3.57
CA SER A 112 -1.40 -25.52 -3.29
C SER A 112 -0.17 -26.27 -2.78
N ALA A 113 1.00 -26.03 -3.38
CA ALA A 113 2.25 -26.64 -2.91
C ALA A 113 2.64 -26.12 -1.53
N VAL A 114 2.51 -24.82 -1.26
CA VAL A 114 2.77 -24.25 0.08
C VAL A 114 1.87 -24.91 1.12
N GLN A 115 0.58 -25.04 0.83
CA GLN A 115 -0.39 -25.64 1.75
C GLN A 115 -0.06 -27.12 2.05
N GLU A 116 0.30 -27.91 1.03
CA GLU A 116 0.69 -29.31 1.20
C GLU A 116 1.97 -29.46 2.03
N LEU A 117 3.01 -28.67 1.71
CA LEU A 117 4.28 -28.67 2.42
C LEU A 117 4.07 -28.32 3.90
N LEU A 118 3.31 -27.27 4.21
CA LEU A 118 3.03 -26.86 5.59
C LEU A 118 2.17 -27.86 6.35
N SER A 119 1.20 -28.51 5.70
CA SER A 119 0.36 -29.55 6.32
C SER A 119 1.14 -30.79 6.72
N SER A 120 2.25 -31.07 6.03
CA SER A 120 3.13 -32.21 6.31
C SER A 120 4.32 -31.87 7.22
N SER A 121 4.50 -30.59 7.55
CA SER A 121 5.65 -30.08 8.28
C SER A 121 5.51 -30.25 9.79
N MET A 122 6.62 -30.59 10.46
CA MET A 122 6.76 -30.55 11.92
C MET A 122 7.52 -29.29 12.39
N LEU A 123 7.87 -28.39 11.46
CA LEU A 123 8.59 -27.16 11.78
C LEU A 123 7.74 -26.21 12.63
N ALA A 124 8.37 -25.55 13.59
CA ALA A 124 7.75 -24.48 14.35
C ALA A 124 7.28 -23.36 13.41
N SER A 125 6.07 -22.86 13.62
CA SER A 125 5.46 -21.87 12.73
C SER A 125 6.24 -20.55 12.68
N GLU A 126 6.94 -20.21 13.76
CA GLU A 126 7.81 -19.04 13.88
C GLU A 126 8.96 -19.06 12.86
N THR A 127 9.35 -20.23 12.37
CA THR A 127 10.43 -20.43 11.38
C THR A 127 10.05 -19.89 10.00
N TYR A 128 8.76 -19.80 9.65
CA TYR A 128 8.34 -19.47 8.28
C TYR A 128 7.18 -18.48 8.17
N LEU A 129 6.34 -18.29 9.21
CA LEU A 129 5.13 -17.46 9.09
C LEU A 129 5.44 -15.99 8.78
N CYS A 130 6.35 -15.33 9.51
CA CYS A 130 6.69 -13.93 9.24
C CYS A 130 7.30 -13.75 7.84
N PRO A 131 8.28 -14.57 7.40
CA PRO A 131 8.76 -14.54 6.02
C PRO A 131 7.65 -14.76 4.99
N LEU A 132 6.74 -15.73 5.19
CA LEU A 132 5.63 -15.98 4.27
C LEU A 132 4.66 -14.79 4.16
N VAL A 133 4.44 -14.05 5.23
CA VAL A 133 3.63 -12.81 5.19
C VAL A 133 4.32 -11.74 4.36
N GLU A 134 5.64 -11.60 4.48
CA GLU A 134 6.39 -10.67 3.63
C GLU A 134 6.38 -11.11 2.15
N ILE A 135 6.46 -12.42 1.86
CA ILE A 135 6.28 -12.93 0.49
C ILE A 135 4.87 -12.61 -0.01
N ALA A 136 3.83 -12.90 0.78
CA ALA A 136 2.45 -12.56 0.44
C ALA A 136 2.32 -11.07 0.13
N LYS A 137 2.95 -10.21 0.95
CA LYS A 137 3.05 -8.74 0.77
C LYS A 137 3.73 -8.37 -0.54
N GLU A 138 4.82 -9.03 -0.91
CA GLU A 138 5.53 -8.75 -2.14
C GLU A 138 4.73 -9.18 -3.39
N THR A 139 4.15 -10.38 -3.37
CA THR A 139 3.49 -10.98 -4.53
C THR A 139 2.05 -10.51 -4.74
N GLY A 140 1.38 -10.04 -3.68
CA GLY A 140 -0.06 -9.77 -3.74
C GLY A 140 -0.94 -10.96 -3.41
N ASP A 141 -0.37 -12.07 -2.95
CA ASP A 141 -1.12 -13.31 -2.75
C ASP A 141 -1.99 -13.26 -1.48
N ALA A 142 -3.27 -12.95 -1.65
CA ALA A 142 -4.25 -12.94 -0.58
C ALA A 142 -4.53 -14.34 0.00
N GLN A 143 -4.39 -15.42 -0.80
CA GLN A 143 -4.58 -16.78 -0.31
C GLN A 143 -3.44 -17.16 0.64
N LEU A 144 -2.21 -16.81 0.30
CA LEU A 144 -1.05 -17.01 1.16
C LEU A 144 -1.18 -16.22 2.49
N LEU A 145 -1.63 -14.96 2.43
CA LEU A 145 -1.91 -14.18 3.64
C LEU A 145 -2.97 -14.87 4.52
N ARG A 146 -4.07 -15.33 3.90
CA ARG A 146 -5.15 -16.04 4.60
C ARG A 146 -4.62 -17.28 5.32
N LEU A 147 -3.77 -18.05 4.66
CA LEU A 147 -3.12 -19.23 5.24
C LEU A 147 -2.29 -18.83 6.46
N CYS A 148 -1.44 -17.82 6.35
CA CYS A 148 -0.60 -17.36 7.47
C CYS A 148 -1.43 -16.94 8.70
N LEU A 149 -2.50 -16.18 8.48
CA LEU A 149 -3.41 -15.75 9.57
C LEU A 149 -4.15 -16.94 10.19
N SER A 150 -4.58 -17.90 9.37
CA SER A 150 -5.24 -19.12 9.85
C SER A 150 -4.32 -20.02 10.69
N MET A 151 -3.02 -19.98 10.40
CA MET A 151 -1.97 -20.70 11.15
C MET A 151 -1.53 -19.97 12.42
N GLY A 152 -2.14 -18.84 12.75
CA GLY A 152 -1.91 -18.17 14.03
C GLY A 152 -1.06 -16.91 13.96
N TYR A 153 -0.62 -16.46 12.78
CA TYR A 153 0.03 -15.16 12.66
C TYR A 153 -0.90 -14.04 13.17
N ARG A 154 -0.34 -13.07 13.89
CA ARG A 154 -1.09 -11.98 14.52
C ARG A 154 -0.51 -10.63 14.10
N LEU A 155 -1.37 -9.78 13.54
CA LEU A 155 -1.03 -8.40 13.21
C LEU A 155 -1.24 -7.52 14.45
N THR A 156 -0.20 -7.36 15.27
CA THR A 156 -0.31 -6.63 16.54
C THR A 156 0.37 -5.26 16.51
N GLY A 157 1.36 -5.05 15.64
CA GLY A 157 2.10 -3.79 15.59
C GLY A 157 1.40 -2.72 14.76
N TYR A 158 1.32 -1.47 15.26
CA TYR A 158 0.75 -0.35 14.49
C TYR A 158 1.46 -0.15 13.14
N ASN A 159 2.80 -0.16 13.14
CA ASN A 159 3.63 0.02 11.94
C ASN A 159 3.50 -1.15 10.97
N GLU A 160 3.45 -2.38 11.49
CA GLU A 160 3.23 -3.60 10.70
C GLU A 160 1.86 -3.56 10.01
N CYS A 161 0.82 -3.17 10.74
CA CYS A 161 -0.52 -2.98 10.21
C CYS A 161 -0.61 -1.84 9.17
N ASN A 162 0.20 -0.79 9.26
CA ASN A 162 0.24 0.22 8.19
C ASN A 162 0.94 -0.34 6.95
N ARG A 163 2.07 -1.04 7.14
CA ARG A 163 2.83 -1.63 6.03
C ARG A 163 2.05 -2.68 5.23
N ILE A 164 1.14 -3.42 5.87
CA ILE A 164 0.31 -4.42 5.16
C ILE A 164 -0.71 -3.79 4.21
N LEU A 165 -1.13 -2.54 4.46
CA LEU A 165 -2.00 -1.77 3.57
C LEU A 165 -1.20 -0.95 2.57
N ASP A 166 -0.13 -0.30 3.03
CA ASP A 166 0.72 0.57 2.21
C ASP A 166 1.33 -0.17 1.02
N CYS A 167 1.80 -1.42 1.20
CA CYS A 167 2.38 -2.20 0.11
C CYS A 167 1.40 -2.51 -1.05
N ARG A 168 0.10 -2.28 -0.86
CA ARG A 168 -0.95 -2.58 -1.86
C ARG A 168 -1.40 -1.39 -2.67
N THR A 169 -1.18 -0.17 -2.19
CA THR A 169 -1.65 1.04 -2.87
C THR A 169 -1.06 1.17 -4.27
N GLU A 170 0.20 0.77 -4.47
CA GLU A 170 0.89 0.92 -5.76
C GLU A 170 1.17 -0.39 -6.51
N LYS A 171 1.40 -1.51 -5.80
CA LYS A 171 1.93 -2.73 -6.44
C LYS A 171 0.87 -3.71 -6.94
N ASN A 172 -0.19 -3.94 -6.17
CA ASN A 172 -1.22 -4.93 -6.50
C ASN A 172 -2.49 -4.69 -5.65
N PRO A 173 -3.30 -3.67 -5.98
CA PRO A 173 -4.55 -3.41 -5.27
C PRO A 173 -5.56 -4.52 -5.55
N SER A 174 -6.13 -5.11 -4.51
CA SER A 174 -7.07 -6.24 -4.62
C SER A 174 -8.10 -6.21 -3.50
N THR A 175 -9.36 -6.49 -3.86
CA THR A 175 -10.45 -6.63 -2.89
C THR A 175 -10.33 -7.94 -2.10
N GLU A 176 -9.73 -8.97 -2.68
CA GLU A 176 -9.45 -10.25 -2.04
C GLU A 176 -8.51 -10.07 -0.84
N TRP A 177 -7.50 -9.21 -0.96
CA TRP A 177 -6.64 -8.83 0.17
C TRP A 177 -7.44 -8.17 1.30
N LEU A 178 -8.34 -7.24 0.96
CA LEU A 178 -9.21 -6.58 1.94
C LEU A 178 -10.21 -7.55 2.59
N ASN A 179 -10.76 -8.49 1.82
CA ASN A 179 -11.62 -9.56 2.34
C ASN A 179 -10.90 -10.39 3.39
N VAL A 180 -9.63 -10.76 3.15
CA VAL A 180 -8.83 -11.50 4.13
C VAL A 180 -8.67 -10.69 5.42
N LEU A 181 -8.28 -9.42 5.32
CA LEU A 181 -8.14 -8.57 6.51
C LEU A 181 -9.47 -8.42 7.26
N TYR A 182 -10.57 -8.22 6.55
CA TYR A 182 -11.90 -8.09 7.14
C TYR A 182 -12.39 -9.38 7.82
N ASP A 183 -12.21 -10.54 7.18
CA ASP A 183 -12.59 -11.85 7.72
C ASP A 183 -11.90 -12.16 9.06
N PHE A 184 -10.62 -11.78 9.16
CA PHE A 184 -9.81 -11.92 10.37
C PHE A 184 -9.96 -10.77 11.36
N ASP A 185 -10.93 -9.88 11.15
CA ASP A 185 -11.24 -8.72 12.00
C ASP A 185 -10.01 -7.83 12.24
N PHE A 186 -9.22 -7.61 11.19
CA PHE A 186 -8.04 -6.75 11.22
C PHE A 186 -8.42 -5.38 11.78
N ARG A 187 -7.72 -4.95 12.85
CA ARG A 187 -8.01 -3.70 13.57
C ARG A 187 -9.49 -3.56 13.98
N GLN A 188 -10.19 -4.66 14.22
CA GLN A 188 -11.63 -4.67 14.52
C GLN A 188 -12.50 -4.14 13.38
N TRP A 189 -12.08 -4.26 12.10
CA TRP A 189 -12.88 -3.77 10.97
C TRP A 189 -14.27 -4.38 10.85
N ARG A 190 -14.45 -5.62 11.31
CA ARG A 190 -15.72 -6.33 11.26
C ARG A 190 -16.54 -6.08 12.54
N THR A 191 -15.89 -5.93 13.69
CA THR A 191 -16.56 -5.78 15.00
C THR A 191 -16.76 -4.34 15.46
N ASP A 192 -15.94 -3.39 14.99
CA ASP A 192 -16.00 -1.96 15.26
C ASP A 192 -15.93 -1.16 13.96
N ARG A 193 -17.09 -0.72 13.47
CA ARG A 193 -17.21 0.02 12.21
C ARG A 193 -16.41 1.32 12.19
N GLU A 194 -16.14 1.94 13.34
CA GLU A 194 -15.35 3.16 13.41
C GLU A 194 -13.91 2.93 12.95
N GLN A 195 -13.38 1.71 13.07
CA GLN A 195 -12.01 1.37 12.68
C GLN A 195 -11.82 1.36 11.17
N LEU A 196 -12.88 1.00 10.44
CA LEU A 196 -12.92 1.10 8.98
C LEU A 196 -12.90 2.57 8.51
N ASN A 197 -13.37 3.49 9.37
CA ASN A 197 -13.47 4.92 9.11
C ASN A 197 -12.29 5.74 9.67
N LYS A 198 -11.31 5.08 10.30
CA LYS A 198 -10.07 5.73 10.71
C LYS A 198 -9.18 6.06 9.51
N TRP A 199 -8.47 7.18 9.62
CA TRP A 199 -7.49 7.65 8.62
C TRP A 199 -6.53 6.55 8.17
N ALA A 200 -5.99 5.78 9.13
CA ALA A 200 -5.06 4.68 8.85
C ALA A 200 -5.68 3.49 8.08
N THR A 201 -6.97 3.53 7.75
CA THR A 201 -7.68 2.52 6.94
C THR A 201 -8.08 3.12 5.61
N TRP A 202 -9.02 4.09 5.61
CA TRP A 202 -9.60 4.58 4.36
C TRP A 202 -8.55 5.22 3.46
N HIS A 203 -7.51 5.84 4.01
CA HIS A 203 -6.49 6.51 3.22
C HIS A 203 -5.74 5.55 2.28
N TYR A 204 -5.47 4.33 2.75
CA TYR A 204 -4.88 3.30 1.91
C TYR A 204 -5.91 2.72 0.95
N VAL A 205 -7.11 2.39 1.44
CA VAL A 205 -8.14 1.70 0.64
C VAL A 205 -8.64 2.55 -0.52
N LEU A 206 -8.84 3.86 -0.32
CA LEU A 206 -9.22 4.78 -1.40
C LEU A 206 -8.12 4.92 -2.46
N ASN A 207 -6.86 4.82 -2.05
CA ASN A 207 -5.70 4.86 -2.94
C ASN A 207 -5.42 3.54 -3.66
N MET A 208 -6.01 2.43 -3.23
CA MET A 208 -6.01 1.18 -3.99
C MET A 208 -6.95 1.23 -5.21
N GLY A 209 -7.72 2.31 -5.37
CA GLY A 209 -8.53 2.55 -6.57
C GLY A 209 -10.03 2.25 -6.38
N PRO A 210 -10.81 2.31 -7.48
CA PRO A 210 -12.27 2.34 -7.42
C PRO A 210 -12.90 1.04 -6.91
N GLN A 211 -12.30 -0.11 -7.19
CA GLN A 211 -12.85 -1.40 -6.73
C GLN A 211 -12.71 -1.53 -5.20
N CYS A 212 -11.53 -1.21 -4.65
CA CYS A 212 -11.29 -1.18 -3.21
C CYS A 212 -12.09 -0.07 -2.51
N THR A 213 -12.32 1.06 -3.18
CA THR A 213 -13.23 2.11 -2.71
C THR A 213 -14.66 1.61 -2.60
N ARG A 214 -15.15 0.90 -3.62
CA ARG A 214 -16.49 0.29 -3.60
C ARG A 214 -16.58 -0.75 -2.49
N TRP A 215 -15.55 -1.57 -2.34
CA TRP A 215 -15.44 -2.52 -1.23
C TRP A 215 -15.56 -1.81 0.13
N TRP A 216 -14.85 -0.70 0.35
CA TRP A 216 -14.90 0.06 1.60
C TRP A 216 -16.33 0.55 1.89
N VAL A 217 -16.98 1.13 0.88
CA VAL A 217 -18.38 1.58 0.96
C VAL A 217 -19.32 0.42 1.29
N ASP A 218 -19.22 -0.71 0.58
CA ASP A 218 -20.09 -1.87 0.75
C ASP A 218 -19.96 -2.50 2.15
N HIS A 219 -18.81 -2.35 2.80
CA HIS A 219 -18.55 -2.82 4.16
C HIS A 219 -18.90 -1.78 5.24
N GLY A 220 -19.57 -0.68 4.87
CA GLY A 220 -20.04 0.35 5.79
C GLY A 220 -19.04 1.47 6.05
N GLY A 221 -18.01 1.58 5.22
CA GLY A 221 -17.08 2.70 5.20
C GLY A 221 -17.81 4.01 4.93
N ARG A 222 -17.73 4.95 5.87
CA ARG A 222 -18.40 6.25 5.79
C ARG A 222 -17.72 7.29 6.68
N THR A 223 -17.61 8.51 6.16
CA THR A 223 -17.30 9.70 6.96
C THR A 223 -18.44 10.71 6.84
N PRO A 224 -18.60 11.65 7.79
CA PRO A 224 -19.65 12.68 7.71
C PRO A 224 -19.56 13.57 6.47
N SER A 225 -18.35 13.79 5.97
CA SER A 225 -18.05 14.54 4.74
C SER A 225 -16.76 14.03 4.10
N ALA A 226 -16.49 14.45 2.87
CA ALA A 226 -15.21 14.24 2.18
C ALA A 226 -14.06 15.06 2.81
N ARG A 227 -14.35 15.88 3.82
CA ARG A 227 -13.37 16.75 4.45
C ARG A 227 -12.26 15.93 5.08
N GLY A 228 -11.06 16.17 4.59
CA GLY A 228 -9.84 15.57 5.09
C GLY A 228 -9.49 14.19 4.57
N LEU A 229 -10.33 13.63 3.70
CA LEU A 229 -10.04 12.35 3.08
C LEU A 229 -8.89 12.44 2.08
N PHE A 230 -8.58 13.64 1.58
CA PHE A 230 -7.59 13.84 0.52
C PHE A 230 -6.51 14.86 0.89
N SER A 231 -6.47 15.28 2.16
CA SER A 231 -5.45 16.20 2.69
C SER A 231 -4.34 15.39 3.37
N GLY A 232 -3.15 15.36 2.79
CA GLY A 232 -2.01 14.67 3.41
C GLY A 232 -0.75 14.64 2.55
N TYR A 233 0.39 14.41 3.21
CA TYR A 233 1.65 14.02 2.59
C TYR A 233 1.60 12.51 2.29
N GLN A 234 1.09 12.14 1.11
CA GLN A 234 1.09 10.77 0.54
C GLN A 234 0.37 9.65 1.32
N PRO A 235 -0.16 8.60 0.61
CA PRO A 235 -0.09 8.38 -0.82
C PRO A 235 -1.18 9.11 -1.61
N ALA A 236 -0.90 9.16 -2.91
CA ALA A 236 -1.65 9.60 -4.08
C ALA A 236 -3.03 10.30 -3.93
N TRP A 237 -3.27 11.20 -4.87
CA TRP A 237 -4.63 11.61 -5.22
C TRP A 237 -5.25 10.44 -6.01
N PRO A 238 -6.35 9.81 -5.56
CA PRO A 238 -6.79 8.50 -6.10
C PRO A 238 -7.44 8.61 -7.50
N GLY A 239 -7.63 9.84 -7.99
CA GLY A 239 -8.09 10.11 -9.35
C GLY A 239 -9.59 9.90 -9.57
N ALA A 240 -10.04 10.36 -10.73
CA ALA A 240 -11.45 10.39 -11.12
C ALA A 240 -12.23 9.07 -10.89
N PRO A 241 -11.70 7.87 -11.23
CA PRO A 241 -12.46 6.63 -11.01
C PRO A 241 -12.87 6.40 -9.54
N THR A 242 -11.99 6.71 -8.58
CA THR A 242 -12.32 6.61 -7.15
C THR A 242 -13.35 7.67 -6.75
N PHE A 243 -13.17 8.92 -7.20
CA PHE A 243 -14.15 9.99 -6.93
C PHE A 243 -15.53 9.67 -7.50
N ARG A 244 -15.61 8.98 -8.64
CA ARG A 244 -16.88 8.53 -9.23
C ARG A 244 -17.63 7.62 -8.27
N VAL A 245 -16.97 6.61 -7.70
CA VAL A 245 -17.59 5.69 -6.73
C VAL A 245 -18.10 6.45 -5.51
N LEU A 246 -17.32 7.39 -5.00
CA LEU A 246 -17.69 8.19 -3.83
C LEU A 246 -18.87 9.12 -4.14
N LEU A 247 -18.86 9.77 -5.30
CA LEU A 247 -19.94 10.63 -5.77
C LEU A 247 -21.25 9.86 -5.99
N ASP A 248 -21.18 8.70 -6.65
CA ASP A 248 -22.34 7.86 -6.92
C ASP A 248 -22.99 7.38 -5.61
N HIS A 249 -22.21 7.15 -4.55
CA HIS A 249 -22.71 6.65 -3.28
C HIS A 249 -23.15 7.74 -2.31
N PHE A 250 -22.35 8.81 -2.15
CA PHE A 250 -22.59 9.84 -1.13
C PHE A 250 -23.28 11.10 -1.66
N GLY A 251 -23.31 11.31 -2.98
CA GLY A 251 -23.84 12.51 -3.61
C GLY A 251 -22.89 13.71 -3.53
N ILE A 252 -23.22 14.78 -4.26
CA ILE A 252 -22.36 15.96 -4.36
C ILE A 252 -22.25 16.73 -3.03
N ASP A 253 -23.32 16.76 -2.23
CA ASP A 253 -23.37 17.47 -0.95
C ASP A 253 -22.32 16.97 0.06
N TRP A 254 -21.88 15.70 -0.08
CA TRP A 254 -20.82 15.13 0.75
C TRP A 254 -19.45 15.77 0.50
N PHE A 255 -19.26 16.40 -0.67
CA PHE A 255 -18.07 17.16 -1.04
C PHE A 255 -18.16 18.64 -0.68
N THR A 256 -19.29 19.13 -0.17
CA THR A 256 -19.41 20.52 0.28
C THR A 256 -18.47 20.79 1.46
N ASN A 257 -17.80 21.93 1.43
CA ASN A 257 -16.86 22.42 2.44
C ASN A 257 -15.73 21.42 2.75
N SER A 258 -15.34 20.60 1.76
CA SER A 258 -14.31 19.57 1.92
C SER A 258 -12.92 19.98 1.40
N GLY A 259 -12.87 20.95 0.48
CA GLY A 259 -11.66 21.28 -0.27
C GLY A 259 -11.37 20.36 -1.46
N THR A 260 -12.25 19.40 -1.78
CA THR A 260 -12.00 18.41 -2.83
C THR A 260 -11.85 19.06 -4.21
N LEU A 261 -12.71 20.00 -4.59
CA LEU A 261 -12.63 20.68 -5.89
C LEU A 261 -11.33 21.49 -6.04
N GLN A 262 -10.92 22.17 -4.96
CA GLN A 262 -9.72 22.98 -4.88
C GLN A 262 -8.47 22.08 -4.97
N LEU A 263 -8.47 20.94 -4.26
CA LEU A 263 -7.39 19.96 -4.32
C LEU A 263 -7.29 19.31 -5.71
N ALA A 264 -8.41 18.91 -6.32
CA ALA A 264 -8.44 18.37 -7.67
C ALA A 264 -7.82 19.34 -8.68
N THR A 265 -8.21 20.62 -8.58
CA THR A 265 -7.66 21.70 -9.38
C THR A 265 -6.15 21.88 -9.16
N LYS A 266 -5.69 21.94 -7.90
CA LYS A 266 -4.26 22.07 -7.55
C LYS A 266 -3.44 20.89 -8.09
N LYS A 267 -4.01 19.69 -8.11
CA LYS A 267 -3.40 18.47 -8.65
C LYS A 267 -3.51 18.36 -10.17
N GLN A 268 -4.15 19.32 -10.84
CA GLN A 268 -4.43 19.33 -12.28
C GLN A 268 -5.23 18.10 -12.75
N ASP A 269 -6.04 17.50 -11.88
CA ASP A 269 -6.93 16.41 -12.26
C ASP A 269 -8.22 16.97 -12.87
N PHE A 270 -8.14 17.26 -14.17
CA PHE A 270 -9.24 17.83 -14.94
C PHE A 270 -10.49 16.94 -14.95
N GLU A 271 -10.34 15.62 -14.97
CA GLU A 271 -11.49 14.71 -15.03
C GLU A 271 -12.26 14.69 -13.71
N THR A 272 -11.57 14.77 -12.56
CA THR A 272 -12.23 14.92 -11.27
C THR A 272 -12.88 16.31 -11.14
N VAL A 273 -12.21 17.38 -11.58
CA VAL A 273 -12.82 18.73 -11.55
C VAL A 273 -14.08 18.76 -12.40
N LYS A 274 -14.01 18.30 -13.65
CA LYS A 274 -15.13 18.23 -14.57
C LYS A 274 -16.31 17.46 -13.94
N MET A 275 -16.02 16.27 -13.43
CA MET A 275 -16.99 15.42 -12.74
C MET A 275 -17.72 16.12 -11.60
N LEU A 276 -16.99 16.79 -10.71
CA LEU A 276 -17.59 17.46 -9.55
C LEU A 276 -18.46 18.65 -9.99
N VAL A 277 -17.97 19.46 -10.93
CA VAL A 277 -18.70 20.63 -11.46
C VAL A 277 -19.97 20.20 -12.20
N GLU A 278 -19.90 19.17 -13.06
CA GLU A 278 -21.07 18.62 -13.75
C GLU A 278 -22.10 18.01 -12.79
N ALA A 279 -21.65 17.53 -11.63
CA ALA A 279 -22.52 17.03 -10.56
C ALA A 279 -23.11 18.13 -9.67
N GLY A 280 -22.77 19.41 -9.91
CA GLY A 280 -23.32 20.56 -9.19
C GLY A 280 -22.43 21.13 -8.09
N ALA A 281 -21.13 20.81 -8.07
CA ALA A 281 -20.21 21.46 -7.13
C ALA A 281 -20.23 22.98 -7.29
N ASN A 282 -20.28 23.71 -6.19
CA ASN A 282 -20.15 25.17 -6.21
C ASN A 282 -18.71 25.57 -6.56
N VAL A 283 -18.49 26.09 -7.77
CA VAL A 283 -17.17 26.53 -8.25
C VAL A 283 -16.58 27.71 -7.47
N ASN A 284 -17.44 28.49 -6.80
CA ASN A 284 -17.06 29.63 -5.97
C ASN A 284 -17.08 29.28 -4.47
N GLU A 285 -17.10 28.00 -4.12
CA GLU A 285 -17.10 27.57 -2.73
C GLU A 285 -15.89 28.13 -1.96
N SER A 286 -16.20 28.77 -0.83
CA SER A 286 -15.22 29.10 0.20
C SER A 286 -15.17 27.97 1.21
N VAL A 287 -14.01 27.33 1.31
CA VAL A 287 -13.79 26.23 2.25
C VAL A 287 -13.34 26.84 3.58
N GLU A 288 -14.02 26.47 4.66
CA GLU A 288 -13.67 26.94 6.00
C GLU A 288 -12.26 26.49 6.37
N ASP A 289 -11.46 27.41 6.90
CA ASP A 289 -10.11 27.10 7.36
C ASP A 289 -10.14 26.02 8.47
N TRP A 290 -9.20 25.09 8.41
CA TRP A 290 -9.11 23.93 9.29
C TRP A 290 -8.72 24.26 10.73
N ASN A 291 -8.35 25.50 11.01
CA ASN A 291 -8.15 26.11 12.33
C ASN A 291 -7.37 25.27 13.37
N ARG A 292 -6.42 24.43 12.93
CA ARG A 292 -5.43 23.77 13.80
C ARG A 292 -4.10 23.62 13.05
N ASP A 293 -3.11 24.36 13.54
CA ASP A 293 -1.70 24.36 13.15
C ASP A 293 -1.32 25.09 11.83
N ILE A 294 -0.53 26.17 11.99
CA ILE A 294 0.03 26.99 10.91
C ILE A 294 1.11 26.26 10.08
N ARG A 295 1.55 25.08 10.53
CA ARG A 295 2.61 24.28 9.91
C ARG A 295 2.10 23.23 8.93
N GLU A 296 0.79 22.97 8.89
CA GLU A 296 0.19 22.03 7.95
C GLU A 296 -0.06 22.72 6.60
N ASN A 297 0.26 22.00 5.52
CA ASN A 297 0.11 22.47 4.14
C ASN A 297 -1.38 22.60 3.84
N ARG A 298 -1.92 23.80 4.11
CA ARG A 298 -3.34 24.17 4.13
C ARG A 298 -4.17 23.45 3.06
N ALA A 299 -5.23 22.78 3.49
CA ALA A 299 -6.37 22.52 2.62
C ALA A 299 -6.96 23.89 2.24
N ALA A 300 -6.56 24.35 1.06
CA ALA A 300 -6.97 25.53 0.32
C ALA A 300 -8.22 26.28 0.87
N PRO A 301 -8.06 27.38 1.63
CA PRO A 301 -9.16 28.34 1.81
C PRO A 301 -9.47 29.11 0.51
N LEU A 302 -8.64 28.93 -0.54
CA LEU A 302 -8.75 29.66 -1.80
C LEU A 302 -9.72 28.93 -2.75
N PRO A 303 -10.58 29.65 -3.50
CA PRO A 303 -11.49 29.06 -4.47
C PRO A 303 -10.76 28.25 -5.55
N ALA A 304 -11.50 27.37 -6.23
CA ALA A 304 -10.95 26.50 -7.28
C ALA A 304 -10.24 27.30 -8.39
N LEU A 305 -10.82 28.43 -8.82
CA LEU A 305 -10.21 29.28 -9.85
C LEU A 305 -8.85 29.84 -9.42
N HIS A 306 -8.71 30.18 -8.14
CA HIS A 306 -7.43 30.64 -7.60
C HIS A 306 -6.38 29.52 -7.59
N MET A 307 -6.79 28.29 -7.27
CA MET A 307 -5.93 27.12 -7.38
C MET A 307 -5.51 26.83 -8.82
N ALA A 308 -6.36 27.10 -9.81
CA ALA A 308 -6.05 26.91 -11.23
C ALA A 308 -4.94 27.85 -11.72
N VAL A 309 -4.96 29.10 -11.23
CA VAL A 309 -3.89 30.09 -11.46
C VAL A 309 -2.57 29.60 -10.87
N TYR A 310 -2.56 29.17 -9.60
CA TYR A 310 -1.36 28.63 -8.97
C TYR A 310 -0.84 27.36 -9.65
N ALA A 311 -1.74 26.52 -10.15
CA ALA A 311 -1.40 25.34 -10.92
C ALA A 311 -0.95 25.67 -12.36
N LYS A 312 -1.00 26.95 -12.78
CA LYS A 312 -0.63 27.43 -14.12
C LYS A 312 -1.40 26.68 -15.23
N SER A 313 -2.67 26.36 -14.98
CA SER A 313 -3.48 25.52 -15.87
C SER A 313 -4.52 26.36 -16.62
N GLU A 314 -4.19 26.80 -17.83
CA GLU A 314 -5.13 27.55 -18.67
C GLU A 314 -6.43 26.79 -18.94
N LYS A 315 -6.30 25.47 -19.18
CA LYS A 315 -7.45 24.58 -19.42
C LYS A 315 -8.42 24.64 -18.24
N MET A 316 -7.89 24.59 -17.01
CA MET A 316 -8.71 24.62 -15.81
C MET A 316 -9.31 26.02 -15.56
N ILE A 317 -8.54 27.08 -15.81
CA ILE A 317 -9.03 28.47 -15.71
C ILE A 317 -10.23 28.69 -16.63
N ARG A 318 -10.09 28.34 -17.92
CA ARG A 318 -11.17 28.47 -18.91
C ARG A 318 -12.40 27.68 -18.48
N TYR A 319 -12.22 26.41 -18.15
CA TYR A 319 -13.32 25.55 -17.74
C TYR A 319 -14.06 26.09 -16.51
N LEU A 320 -13.34 26.49 -15.46
CA LEU A 320 -13.98 27.00 -14.25
C LEU A 320 -14.74 28.31 -14.51
N ILE A 321 -14.17 29.22 -15.32
CA ILE A 321 -14.85 30.49 -15.69
C ILE A 321 -16.09 30.23 -16.55
N ASP A 322 -16.02 29.32 -17.52
CA ASP A 322 -17.17 28.90 -18.34
C ASP A 322 -18.32 28.35 -17.47
N HIS A 323 -17.98 27.79 -16.30
CA HIS A 323 -18.93 27.31 -15.30
C HIS A 323 -19.23 28.33 -14.18
N GLY A 324 -18.92 29.61 -14.39
CA GLY A 324 -19.33 30.71 -13.51
C GLY A 324 -18.37 30.99 -12.35
N ALA A 325 -17.15 30.44 -12.38
CA ALA A 325 -16.16 30.76 -11.36
C ALA A 325 -15.69 32.22 -11.47
N LYS A 326 -15.57 32.87 -10.33
CA LYS A 326 -15.11 34.25 -10.21
C LYS A 326 -14.16 34.41 -9.04
N LEU A 327 -13.29 35.41 -9.14
CA LEU A 327 -12.43 35.85 -8.04
C LEU A 327 -12.68 37.32 -7.70
N PRO A 328 -12.60 37.70 -6.42
CA PRO A 328 -12.57 39.09 -6.04
C PRO A 328 -11.44 39.83 -6.76
N ARG A 329 -11.72 41.03 -7.26
CA ARG A 329 -10.73 41.87 -7.96
C ARG A 329 -9.41 42.05 -7.18
N LYS A 330 -9.49 42.19 -5.85
CA LYS A 330 -8.32 42.31 -4.96
C LYS A 330 -7.39 41.08 -4.94
N ASP A 331 -7.87 39.91 -5.34
CA ASP A 331 -7.09 38.66 -5.35
C ASP A 331 -6.37 38.46 -6.70
N ILE A 332 -6.66 39.32 -7.69
CA ILE A 332 -6.07 39.32 -9.03
C ILE A 332 -5.24 40.59 -9.26
N GLU A 333 -5.71 41.73 -8.77
CA GLU A 333 -4.99 43.00 -8.86
C GLU A 333 -3.73 42.98 -8.00
N ASP A 334 -2.64 43.37 -8.64
CA ASP A 334 -1.33 43.45 -8.01
C ASP A 334 -0.79 44.89 -8.10
N PRO A 335 -1.41 45.85 -7.38
CA PRO A 335 -1.04 47.26 -7.45
C PRO A 335 0.41 47.52 -6.99
N TYR A 336 1.00 46.56 -6.27
CA TYR A 336 2.36 46.63 -5.75
C TYR A 336 3.35 45.75 -6.52
N ASN A 337 2.92 45.10 -7.59
CA ASN A 337 3.76 44.25 -8.45
C ASN A 337 4.49 43.12 -7.70
N LEU A 338 3.83 42.54 -6.68
CA LEU A 338 4.32 41.47 -5.80
C LEU A 338 4.06 40.06 -6.35
N THR A 339 3.12 39.90 -7.28
CA THR A 339 2.79 38.62 -7.92
C THR A 339 3.99 38.15 -8.75
N PRO A 340 4.50 36.93 -8.52
CA PRO A 340 5.59 36.39 -9.33
C PRO A 340 5.25 36.43 -10.82
N GLN A 341 6.23 36.82 -11.66
CA GLN A 341 6.03 37.05 -13.09
C GLN A 341 5.38 35.86 -13.82
N GLU A 342 5.67 34.65 -13.37
CA GLU A 342 5.13 33.41 -13.89
C GLU A 342 3.61 33.23 -13.71
N PHE A 343 2.97 33.92 -12.76
CA PHE A 343 1.52 33.85 -12.55
C PHE A 343 0.76 34.96 -13.30
N LYS A 344 1.45 36.03 -13.71
CA LYS A 344 0.80 37.19 -14.36
C LYS A 344 0.03 36.84 -15.64
N PRO A 345 0.54 35.98 -16.55
CA PRO A 345 -0.23 35.58 -17.73
C PRO A 345 -1.56 34.89 -17.35
N PHE A 346 -1.57 34.12 -16.27
CA PHE A 346 -2.77 33.42 -15.79
C PHE A 346 -3.76 34.38 -15.10
N ASN A 347 -3.27 35.35 -14.31
CA ASN A 347 -4.11 36.42 -13.77
C ASN A 347 -4.74 37.25 -14.90
N GLN A 348 -3.95 37.60 -15.92
CA GLN A 348 -4.42 38.31 -17.09
C GLN A 348 -5.48 37.50 -17.84
N LEU A 349 -5.28 36.20 -18.01
CA LEU A 349 -6.27 35.30 -18.61
C LEU A 349 -7.59 35.29 -17.82
N VAL A 350 -7.54 35.27 -16.48
CA VAL A 350 -8.73 35.36 -15.64
C VAL A 350 -9.50 36.67 -15.92
N VAL A 351 -8.80 37.80 -16.02
CA VAL A 351 -9.41 39.10 -16.35
C VAL A 351 -10.03 39.08 -17.75
N GLU A 352 -9.30 38.60 -18.75
CA GLU A 352 -9.74 38.56 -20.15
C GLU A 352 -10.99 37.71 -20.37
N LEU A 353 -11.11 36.60 -19.63
CA LEU A 353 -12.27 35.72 -19.66
C LEU A 353 -13.42 36.21 -18.76
N GLY A 354 -13.25 37.35 -18.09
CA GLY A 354 -14.25 37.91 -17.19
C GLY A 354 -14.41 37.13 -15.88
N GLY A 355 -13.40 36.39 -15.43
CA GLY A 355 -13.39 35.64 -14.18
C GLY A 355 -13.22 36.47 -12.90
N VAL A 356 -13.54 37.77 -12.95
CA VAL A 356 -13.42 38.70 -11.81
C VAL A 356 -14.82 39.23 -11.44
N GLU A 357 -15.10 39.36 -10.14
CA GLU A 357 -16.31 40.01 -9.61
C GLU A 357 -16.14 41.52 -9.43
#